data_AF-A0A397ASS8-F1
#
_entry.id   AF-A0A397ASS8-F1
#
_cell.length_a   1.000
_cell.length_b   1.000
_cell.length_c   1.000
_cell.angle_alpha   90.00
_cell.angle_beta   90.00
_cell.angle_gamma   90.00
#
_symmetry.space_group_name_H-M   'P 1'
#
loop_
_entity.id
_entity.type
_entity.pdbx_description
1 polymer ?
#
loop_
_entity_poly.entity_id
_entity_poly.type
_entity_poly.pdbx_seq_one_letter_code
_entity_poly.pdbx_strand_id
1 'polypeptide(L)'
;MRKDGIPETYAMLRMMALETAIDVGLSEYELKACWHWIHGFKKRHGLTFRAKTRIGQDSNEDGAAMLADFSERVLLSAMTNDVETIYNADQTAVNYEYLPTKTLNPTKENTVWVKCAGKTKERATA
;
A
#
# COMPACT_ATOMS: atom_id res chain seq x y z
N MET A 1 12.59 8.87 13.14
CA MET A 1 11.51 8.30 12.32
C MET A 1 12.02 7.14 11.46
N ARG A 2 12.82 7.34 10.39
CA ARG A 2 13.39 6.21 9.62
C ARG A 2 14.21 5.21 10.43
N LYS A 3 15.11 5.67 11.30
CA LYS A 3 15.96 4.80 12.16
C LYS A 3 15.13 3.86 13.03
N ASP A 4 13.89 4.24 13.29
CA ASP A 4 12.95 3.51 14.13
C ASP A 4 12.11 2.51 13.32
N GLY A 5 12.31 2.44 11.98
CA GLY A 5 11.58 1.57 11.06
C GLY A 5 10.19 2.09 10.68
N ILE A 6 9.90 3.35 10.97
CA ILE A 6 8.62 4.01 10.65
C ILE A 6 8.65 4.44 9.17
N PRO A 7 7.63 4.12 8.36
CA PRO A 7 7.59 4.52 6.97
C PRO A 7 7.47 6.05 6.83
N GLU A 8 8.30 6.63 5.97
CA GLU A 8 8.32 8.07 5.71
C GLU A 8 7.56 8.36 4.42
N THR A 9 6.40 9.01 4.56
CA THR A 9 5.50 9.34 3.45
C THR A 9 5.77 10.72 2.88
N TYR A 10 5.16 11.02 1.73
CA TYR A 10 5.17 12.37 1.14
C TYR A 10 4.63 13.42 2.10
N ALA A 11 3.50 13.13 2.76
CA ALA A 11 2.87 14.06 3.69
C ALA A 11 3.80 14.34 4.88
N MET A 12 4.44 13.30 5.43
CA MET A 12 5.39 13.44 6.54
C MET A 12 6.60 14.29 6.15
N LEU A 13 7.20 14.03 4.98
CA LEU A 13 8.32 14.83 4.48
C LEU A 13 7.93 16.30 4.29
N ARG A 14 6.71 16.56 3.80
CA ARG A 14 6.20 17.91 3.64
C ARG A 14 6.00 18.61 5.00
N MET A 15 5.38 17.93 5.97
CA MET A 15 5.13 18.47 7.31
C MET A 15 6.45 18.81 8.01
N MET A 16 7.40 17.87 8.03
CA MET A 16 8.73 18.11 8.62
C MET A 16 9.46 19.29 7.97
N ALA A 17 9.37 19.43 6.64
CA ALA A 17 10.00 20.53 5.94
C ALA A 17 9.41 21.89 6.32
N LEU A 18 8.08 21.95 6.51
CA LEU A 18 7.38 23.16 6.94
C LEU A 18 7.67 23.49 8.41
N GLU A 19 7.65 22.50 9.29
CA GLU A 19 8.03 22.66 10.71
C GLU A 19 9.47 23.18 10.83
N THR A 20 10.41 22.55 10.11
CA THR A 20 11.81 23.00 10.09
C THR A 20 11.95 24.43 9.55
N ALA A 21 11.15 24.80 8.55
CA ALA A 21 11.16 26.15 8.00
C ALA A 21 10.71 27.18 9.04
N ILE A 22 9.65 26.89 9.79
CA ILE A 22 9.18 27.73 10.90
C ILE A 22 10.29 27.88 11.94
N ASP A 23 10.96 26.79 12.31
CA ASP A 23 12.03 26.80 13.32
C ASP A 23 13.23 27.66 12.92
N VAL A 24 13.53 27.76 11.62
CA VAL A 24 14.61 28.63 11.10
C VAL A 24 14.13 30.03 10.71
N GLY A 25 12.86 30.38 11.01
CA GLY A 25 12.29 31.69 10.76
C GLY A 25 11.83 31.96 9.32
N LEU A 26 11.67 30.92 8.50
CA LEU A 26 11.11 31.04 7.16
C LEU A 26 9.59 31.04 7.22
N SER A 27 8.98 31.94 6.45
CA SER A 27 7.54 32.00 6.25
C SER A 27 7.05 30.94 5.23
N GLU A 28 5.76 30.64 5.27
CA GLU A 28 5.12 29.74 4.29
C GLU A 28 5.24 30.25 2.84
N TYR A 29 5.45 31.55 2.65
CA TYR A 29 5.68 32.15 1.32
C TYR A 29 7.08 31.83 0.79
N GLU A 30 8.07 31.67 1.68
CA GLU A 30 9.47 31.36 1.34
C GLU A 30 9.68 29.86 1.15
N LEU A 31 9.03 29.02 1.97
CA LEU A 31 9.04 27.56 1.78
C LEU A 31 7.64 26.96 1.82
N LYS A 32 7.08 26.70 0.64
CA LYS A 32 5.78 26.00 0.50
C LYS A 32 5.87 24.47 0.64
N ALA A 33 7.10 23.92 0.64
CA ALA A 33 7.37 22.49 0.51
C ALA A 33 6.53 21.83 -0.61
N CYS A 34 6.41 22.53 -1.75
CA CYS A 34 5.59 22.09 -2.87
C CYS A 34 6.19 20.86 -3.57
N TRP A 35 5.42 20.24 -4.47
CA TRP A 35 5.85 19.05 -5.21
C TRP A 35 7.22 19.22 -5.89
N HIS A 36 7.47 20.38 -6.51
CA HIS A 36 8.75 20.70 -7.15
C HIS A 36 9.90 20.73 -6.14
N TRP A 37 9.70 21.33 -4.97
CA TRP A 37 10.70 21.36 -3.92
C TRP A 37 10.98 19.95 -3.40
N ILE A 38 9.94 19.15 -3.12
CA ILE A 38 10.08 17.76 -2.65
C ILE A 38 10.80 16.90 -3.69
N HIS A 39 10.48 17.08 -4.98
CA HIS A 39 11.19 16.41 -6.07
C HIS A 39 12.67 16.79 -6.09
N GLY A 40 12.99 18.09 -6.02
CA GLY A 40 14.35 18.59 -6.00
C GLY A 40 15.14 18.13 -4.77
N PHE A 41 14.53 18.18 -3.59
CA PHE A 41 15.10 17.69 -2.33
C PHE A 41 15.49 16.22 -2.46
N LYS A 42 14.57 15.37 -2.91
CA LYS A 42 14.84 13.95 -3.13
C LYS A 42 16.00 13.73 -4.10
N LYS A 43 16.01 14.43 -5.23
CA LYS A 43 17.08 14.33 -6.23
C LYS A 43 18.44 14.74 -5.65
N ARG A 44 18.51 15.86 -4.94
CA ARG A 44 19.75 16.37 -4.32
C ARG A 44 20.32 15.43 -3.27
N HIS A 45 19.46 14.78 -2.50
CA HIS A 45 19.86 13.88 -1.41
C HIS A 45 19.87 12.40 -1.81
N GLY A 46 19.67 12.07 -3.09
CA GLY A 46 19.68 10.69 -3.57
C GLY A 46 18.59 9.83 -2.93
N LEU A 47 17.39 10.39 -2.76
CA LEU A 47 16.23 9.72 -2.17
C LEU A 47 15.14 9.45 -3.22
N THR A 48 14.33 8.43 -2.97
CA THR A 48 13.20 8.05 -3.82
C THR A 48 12.13 7.33 -3.01
N PHE A 49 10.88 7.37 -3.48
CA PHE A 49 9.82 6.56 -2.88
C PHE A 49 9.92 5.14 -3.42
N ARG A 50 10.05 4.17 -2.52
CA ARG A 50 10.07 2.75 -2.85
C ARG A 50 8.81 2.09 -2.31
N ALA A 51 8.22 1.22 -3.13
CA ALA A 51 7.09 0.40 -2.71
C ALA A 51 7.57 -0.75 -1.83
N LYS A 52 6.75 -1.16 -0.86
CA LYS A 52 6.94 -2.41 -0.12
C LYS A 52 6.74 -3.58 -1.09
N THR A 53 7.76 -4.41 -1.29
CA THR A 53 7.63 -5.65 -2.05
C THR A 53 7.01 -6.73 -1.17
N ARG A 54 5.78 -7.13 -1.45
CA ARG A 54 5.20 -8.39 -0.99
C ARG A 54 5.17 -9.30 -2.23
N ILE A 55 6.00 -10.35 -2.26
CA ILE A 55 5.99 -11.34 -3.34
C ILE A 55 5.47 -12.66 -2.78
N GLY A 56 4.56 -13.26 -3.56
CA GLY A 56 3.88 -14.52 -3.33
C GLY A 56 2.51 -14.49 -3.99
N GLN A 57 2.47 -14.37 -5.32
CA GLN A 57 1.34 -14.90 -6.08
C GLN A 57 1.85 -16.19 -6.70
N ASP A 58 1.25 -17.31 -6.31
CA ASP A 58 1.44 -18.57 -7.02
C ASP A 58 0.87 -18.41 -8.43
N SER A 59 1.64 -18.86 -9.42
CA SER A 59 1.16 -18.99 -10.79
C SER A 59 0.31 -20.26 -10.87
N ASN A 60 -1.01 -20.11 -10.94
CA ASN A 60 -1.92 -21.24 -11.11
C ASN A 60 -2.02 -21.64 -12.58
N GLU A 61 -1.11 -22.49 -13.05
CA GLU A 61 -1.26 -23.16 -14.35
C GLU A 61 -2.50 -24.09 -14.37
N ASP A 62 -2.98 -24.55 -13.20
CA ASP A 62 -4.21 -25.37 -13.04
C ASP A 62 -5.52 -24.56 -12.83
N GLY A 63 -5.45 -23.22 -12.84
CA GLY A 63 -6.60 -22.39 -12.44
C GLY A 63 -7.77 -22.38 -13.42
N ALA A 64 -7.51 -22.56 -14.72
CA ALA A 64 -8.52 -22.41 -15.77
C ALA A 64 -9.52 -23.57 -15.83
N ALA A 65 -9.03 -24.81 -15.70
CA ALA A 65 -9.88 -26.00 -15.71
C ALA A 65 -10.77 -26.05 -14.46
N MET A 66 -10.20 -25.80 -13.27
CA MET A 66 -10.96 -25.74 -12.03
C MET A 66 -12.04 -24.64 -12.05
N LEU A 67 -11.77 -23.50 -12.69
CA LEU A 67 -12.74 -22.42 -12.84
C LEU A 67 -13.91 -22.83 -13.76
N ALA A 68 -13.62 -23.53 -14.86
CA ALA A 68 -14.65 -24.01 -15.78
C ALA A 68 -15.60 -25.01 -15.11
N ASP A 69 -15.04 -26.02 -14.42
CA ASP A 69 -15.81 -27.04 -13.69
C ASP A 69 -16.62 -26.43 -12.54
N PHE A 70 -16.12 -25.37 -11.89
CA PHE A 70 -16.88 -24.65 -10.87
C PHE A 70 -18.03 -23.84 -11.48
N SER A 71 -17.78 -23.14 -12.59
CA SER A 71 -18.80 -22.34 -13.27
C SER A 71 -19.97 -23.18 -13.77
N GLU A 72 -19.69 -24.36 -14.34
CA GLU A 72 -20.73 -25.28 -14.82
C GLU A 72 -21.64 -25.76 -13.68
N ARG A 73 -21.04 -26.13 -12.54
CA ARG A 73 -21.80 -26.57 -11.36
C ARG A 73 -22.69 -25.47 -10.78
N VAL A 74 -22.20 -24.23 -10.71
CA VAL A 74 -22.99 -23.09 -10.23
C VAL A 74 -24.18 -22.84 -11.16
N LEU A 75 -23.96 -22.89 -12.47
CA LEU A 75 -25.02 -22.66 -13.47
C LEU A 75 -26.12 -23.74 -13.38
N LEU A 76 -25.75 -25.02 -13.34
CA LEU A 76 -26.70 -26.13 -13.19
C LEU A 76 -27.50 -26.02 -11.88
N SER A 77 -26.84 -25.65 -10.79
CA SER A 77 -27.49 -25.41 -9.50
C SER A 77 -28.49 -24.25 -9.57
N ALA A 78 -28.13 -23.15 -10.24
CA ALA A 78 -29.04 -22.01 -10.40
C ALA A 78 -30.29 -22.39 -11.21
N MET A 79 -30.13 -23.12 -12.32
CA MET A 79 -31.25 -23.61 -13.13
C MET A 79 -32.16 -24.58 -12.38
N THR A 80 -31.57 -25.53 -11.63
CA THR A 80 -32.34 -26.54 -10.89
C THR A 80 -33.19 -25.93 -9.78
N ASN A 81 -32.74 -24.82 -9.20
CA ASN A 81 -33.40 -24.16 -8.08
C ASN A 81 -34.18 -22.90 -8.48
N ASP A 82 -34.36 -22.66 -9.79
CA ASP A 82 -35.05 -21.46 -10.34
C ASP A 82 -34.52 -20.14 -9.76
N VAL A 83 -33.18 -20.06 -9.64
CA VAL A 83 -32.50 -18.89 -9.07
C VAL A 83 -32.47 -17.77 -10.12
N GLU A 84 -33.34 -16.78 -9.95
CA GLU A 84 -33.41 -15.60 -10.82
C GLU A 84 -32.25 -14.60 -10.58
N THR A 85 -31.76 -14.49 -9.34
CA THR A 85 -30.74 -13.51 -8.96
C THR A 85 -29.67 -14.11 -8.06
N ILE A 86 -28.40 -13.90 -8.43
CA ILE A 86 -27.22 -14.32 -7.65
C ILE A 86 -26.53 -13.06 -7.13
N TYR A 87 -26.30 -13.01 -5.82
CA TYR A 87 -25.56 -11.93 -5.17
C TYR A 87 -24.15 -12.40 -4.81
N ASN A 88 -23.16 -11.53 -5.02
CA ASN A 88 -21.82 -11.76 -4.50
C ASN A 88 -21.82 -11.49 -2.98
N ALA A 89 -21.39 -12.49 -2.21
CA ALA A 89 -21.12 -12.34 -0.79
C ALA A 89 -19.70 -12.83 -0.56
N ASP A 90 -18.80 -11.89 -0.32
CA ASP A 90 -17.45 -12.18 0.10
C ASP A 90 -17.15 -11.47 1.41
N GLN A 91 -16.28 -12.10 2.20
CA GLN A 91 -15.81 -11.53 3.43
C GLN A 91 -14.55 -10.70 3.12
N THR A 92 -14.72 -9.38 3.03
CA THR A 92 -13.56 -8.48 2.95
C THR A 92 -12.95 -8.32 4.33
N ALA A 93 -11.78 -8.90 4.50
CA ALA A 93 -10.99 -8.76 5.71
C ALA A 93 -10.58 -7.32 5.98
N VAL A 94 -10.84 -6.83 7.19
CA VAL A 94 -10.33 -5.54 7.66
C VAL A 94 -8.92 -5.74 8.21
N ASN A 95 -7.96 -4.98 7.67
CA ASN A 95 -6.58 -4.98 8.15
C ASN A 95 -6.48 -4.18 9.45
N TYR A 96 -5.90 -4.77 10.50
CA TYR A 96 -5.64 -4.08 11.77
C TYR A 96 -4.58 -2.97 11.67
N GLU A 97 -3.71 -3.02 10.65
CA GLU A 97 -2.60 -2.07 10.48
C GLU A 97 -2.60 -1.50 9.06
N TYR A 98 -2.76 -0.18 8.94
CA TYR A 98 -2.69 0.52 7.65
C TYR A 98 -1.28 1.11 7.45
N LEU A 99 -0.36 0.26 6.97
CA LEU A 99 0.98 0.70 6.63
C LEU A 99 1.00 1.38 5.24
N PRO A 100 1.64 2.56 5.11
CA PRO A 100 1.91 3.15 3.80
C PRO A 100 2.59 2.16 2.85
N THR A 101 2.07 2.08 1.63
CA THR A 101 2.61 1.17 0.59
C THR A 101 3.94 1.65 0.02
N LYS A 102 4.26 2.93 0.19
CA LYS A 102 5.50 3.55 -0.26
C LYS A 102 6.17 4.29 0.90
N THR A 103 7.49 4.21 0.94
CA THR A 103 8.31 4.95 1.90
C THR A 103 9.57 5.51 1.23
N LEU A 104 10.03 6.64 1.74
CA LEU A 104 11.24 7.33 1.27
C LEU A 104 12.48 6.48 1.59
N ASN A 105 13.38 6.30 0.62
CA ASN A 105 14.61 5.52 0.74
C ASN A 105 15.74 6.06 -0.13
N PRO A 106 17.02 5.81 0.23
CA PRO A 106 18.14 5.99 -0.67
C PRO A 106 17.92 5.30 -2.01
N THR A 107 18.27 5.99 -3.10
CA THR A 107 18.02 5.53 -4.46
C THR A 107 18.67 4.18 -4.77
N LYS A 108 19.79 3.86 -4.13
CA LYS A 108 20.59 2.65 -4.36
C LYS A 108 20.17 1.43 -3.51
N GLU A 109 19.24 1.60 -2.57
CA GLU A 109 18.76 0.49 -1.73
C GLU A 109 17.62 -0.26 -2.44
N ASN A 110 17.79 -1.58 -2.58
CA ASN A 110 16.82 -2.47 -3.23
C ASN A 110 15.79 -3.04 -2.25
N THR A 111 16.11 -3.07 -0.96
CA THR A 111 15.26 -3.66 0.08
C THR A 111 14.98 -2.63 1.16
N VAL A 112 13.72 -2.55 1.54
CA VAL A 112 13.24 -1.59 2.54
C VAL A 112 12.60 -2.36 3.68
N TRP A 113 13.19 -2.24 4.87
CA TRP A 113 12.64 -2.81 6.09
C TRP A 113 11.71 -1.80 6.76
N VAL A 114 10.44 -2.19 6.93
CA VAL A 114 9.42 -1.39 7.60
C VAL A 114 8.94 -2.17 8.81
N LYS A 115 8.93 -1.55 9.99
CA LYS A 115 8.33 -2.17 11.17
C LYS A 115 6.83 -2.36 10.95
N CYS A 116 6.37 -3.51 11.36
CA CYS A 116 5.03 -4.02 11.17
C CYS A 116 4.68 -4.76 12.46
N ALA A 117 3.42 -4.68 12.90
CA ALA A 117 2.97 -5.39 14.10
C ALA A 117 2.95 -6.93 13.94
N GLY A 118 3.39 -7.45 12.80
CA GLY A 118 3.26 -8.87 12.41
C GLY A 118 1.85 -9.26 11.99
N LYS A 119 0.89 -8.34 12.14
CA LYS A 119 -0.56 -8.57 11.96
C LYS A 119 -1.07 -8.33 10.54
N THR A 120 -0.18 -8.22 9.54
CA THR A 120 -0.60 -8.00 8.15
C THR A 120 -1.50 -9.13 7.59
N LYS A 121 -1.47 -10.31 8.23
CA LYS A 121 -2.35 -11.43 7.92
C LYS A 121 -3.46 -11.66 8.96
N GLU A 122 -3.43 -10.95 10.09
CA GLU A 122 -4.56 -10.95 11.03
C GLU A 122 -5.66 -10.07 10.48
N ARG A 123 -6.87 -10.60 10.51
CA ARG A 123 -8.01 -10.04 9.79
C ARG A 123 -9.23 -10.14 10.67
N ALA A 124 -9.86 -9.00 10.94
CA ALA A 124 -11.18 -9.02 11.53
C ALA A 124 -12.20 -9.41 10.46
N THR A 125 -13.18 -10.19 10.88
CA THR A 125 -14.34 -10.60 10.09
C THR A 125 -15.54 -9.85 10.64
N ALA A 126 -16.33 -9.20 9.78
CA ALA A 126 -17.64 -8.66 10.15
C ALA A 126 -18.72 -9.72 9.90
#